data_AF-A0AA96WEI4-F1
#
_entry.id   AF-A0AA96WEI4-F1
#
_cell.length_a   1.000
_cell.length_b   1.000
_cell.length_c   1.000
_cell.angle_alpha   90.00
_cell.angle_beta   90.00
_cell.angle_gamma   90.00
#
_symmetry.space_group_name_H-M   'P 1'
#
loop_
_entity.id
_entity.type
_entity.pdbx_description
1 polymer ?
#
loop_
_entity_poly.entity_id
_entity_poly.type
_entity_poly.pdbx_seq_one_letter_code
_entity_poly.pdbx_strand_id
1 'polypeptide(L)'
;MASYLTLLQEWDAAQKHLKRIWTRAVDAYYEDAHGVLQGDLGEICNMLLEEVEEAVEPTATAFERVAMLGPKEIDEVVLGLEMSLQELRGVTENRLGPDETRSTRQALSWGPWNGADSAAAGARQEFVECVRRVLSAPPTPSFKSPA
;
A
#
# COMPACT_ATOMS: atom_id res chain seq x y z
N MET A 1 -4.50 14.19 15.72
CA MET A 1 -5.66 13.29 15.50
C MET A 1 -6.12 13.30 14.04
N ALA A 2 -6.40 14.46 13.43
CA ALA A 2 -6.78 14.53 12.01
C ALA A 2 -5.73 13.89 11.06
N SER A 3 -4.43 14.13 11.29
CA SER A 3 -3.36 13.58 10.44
C SER A 3 -3.31 12.05 10.38
N TYR A 4 -3.54 11.35 11.50
CA TYR A 4 -3.54 9.88 11.54
C TYR A 4 -4.74 9.28 10.82
N LEU A 5 -5.90 9.95 10.93
CA LEU A 5 -7.11 9.54 10.22
C LEU A 5 -6.93 9.72 8.71
N THR A 6 -6.39 10.88 8.29
CA THR A 6 -6.06 11.12 6.88
C THR A 6 -5.07 10.08 6.36
N LEU A 7 -3.99 9.79 7.09
CA LEU A 7 -3.03 8.76 6.67
C LEU A 7 -3.71 7.40 6.47
N LEU A 8 -4.55 6.95 7.40
CA LEU A 8 -5.27 5.69 7.25
C LEU A 8 -6.22 5.70 6.06
N GLN A 9 -6.92 6.81 5.81
CA GLN A 9 -7.85 6.93 4.68
C GLN A 9 -7.12 6.87 3.34
N GLU A 10 -6.03 7.62 3.19
CA GLU A 10 -5.23 7.62 1.97
C GLU A 10 -4.55 6.26 1.76
N TRP A 11 -4.03 5.64 2.82
CA TRP A 11 -3.42 4.32 2.75
C TRP A 11 -4.46 3.24 2.36
N ASP A 12 -5.65 3.25 2.97
CA ASP A 12 -6.73 2.30 2.65
C ASP A 12 -7.22 2.50 1.20
N ALA A 13 -7.26 3.75 0.72
CA ALA A 13 -7.61 4.06 -0.66
C ALA A 13 -6.55 3.54 -1.64
N ALA A 14 -5.27 3.73 -1.33
CA ALA A 14 -4.15 3.25 -2.14
C ALA A 14 -4.13 1.71 -2.22
N GLN A 15 -4.22 1.02 -1.08
CA GLN A 15 -4.30 -0.45 -1.05
C GLN A 15 -5.48 -0.96 -1.87
N LYS A 16 -6.65 -0.35 -1.72
CA LYS A 16 -7.85 -0.73 -2.49
C LYS A 16 -7.65 -0.48 -3.97
N HIS A 17 -6.98 0.60 -4.35
CA HIS A 17 -6.71 0.92 -5.75
C HIS A 17 -5.75 -0.10 -6.36
N LEU A 18 -4.62 -0.37 -5.71
CA LEU A 18 -3.67 -1.41 -6.14
C LEU A 18 -4.35 -2.78 -6.27
N LYS A 19 -5.24 -3.14 -5.34
CA LYS A 19 -6.03 -4.38 -5.44
C LYS A 19 -6.91 -4.44 -6.68
N ARG A 20 -7.54 -3.32 -7.07
CA ARG A 20 -8.36 -3.25 -8.29
C ARG A 20 -7.50 -3.43 -9.55
N ILE A 21 -6.35 -2.77 -9.58
CA ILE A 21 -5.37 -2.92 -10.67
C ILE A 21 -4.95 -4.38 -10.79
N TRP A 22 -4.58 -5.00 -9.65
CA TRP A 22 -4.20 -6.41 -9.60
C TRP A 22 -5.32 -7.34 -10.11
N THR A 23 -6.55 -7.16 -9.65
CA THR A 23 -7.70 -7.96 -10.13
C THR A 23 -7.87 -7.84 -11.64
N ARG A 24 -7.83 -6.61 -12.19
CA ARG A 24 -7.95 -6.38 -13.64
C ARG A 24 -6.84 -7.07 -14.43
N ALA A 25 -5.62 -7.05 -13.91
CA ALA A 25 -4.49 -7.72 -14.54
C ALA A 25 -4.68 -9.24 -14.58
N VAL A 26 -5.12 -9.83 -13.47
CA VAL A 26 -5.40 -11.25 -13.37
C VAL A 26 -6.56 -11.65 -14.30
N ASP A 27 -7.62 -10.84 -14.35
CA ASP A 27 -8.77 -11.09 -15.24
C ASP A 27 -8.35 -11.04 -16.72
N ALA A 28 -7.64 -9.99 -17.14
CA ALA A 28 -7.12 -9.86 -18.50
C ALA A 28 -6.21 -11.03 -18.88
N TYR A 29 -5.36 -11.47 -17.95
CA TYR A 29 -4.52 -12.65 -18.13
C TYR A 29 -5.33 -13.93 -18.36
N TYR A 30 -6.39 -14.15 -17.57
CA TYR A 30 -7.25 -15.32 -17.74
C TYR A 30 -8.02 -15.26 -19.06
N GLU A 31 -8.52 -14.09 -19.45
CA GLU A 31 -9.19 -13.90 -20.74
C GLU A 31 -8.25 -14.17 -21.93
N ASP A 32 -6.99 -13.72 -21.86
CA ASP A 32 -5.96 -13.99 -22.87
C ASP A 32 -5.67 -15.49 -22.97
N ALA A 33 -5.46 -16.15 -21.83
CA ALA A 33 -5.18 -17.57 -21.77
C ALA A 33 -6.31 -18.45 -22.33
N HIS A 34 -7.55 -17.95 -22.36
CA HIS A 34 -8.72 -18.63 -22.94
C HIS A 34 -9.09 -18.14 -24.34
N GLY A 35 -8.32 -17.20 -24.91
CA GLY A 35 -8.58 -16.63 -26.24
C GLY A 35 -9.87 -15.80 -26.33
N VAL A 36 -10.33 -15.25 -25.20
CA VAL A 36 -11.54 -14.43 -25.10
C VAL A 36 -11.20 -12.93 -25.06
N LEU A 37 -9.94 -12.59 -24.75
CA LEU A 37 -9.47 -11.22 -24.68
C LEU A 37 -9.61 -10.53 -26.05
N GLN A 38 -10.19 -9.33 -26.05
CA GLN A 38 -10.42 -8.54 -27.26
C GLN A 38 -9.26 -7.57 -27.60
N GLY A 39 -8.26 -7.45 -26.72
CA GLY A 39 -7.14 -6.52 -26.87
C GLY A 39 -5.78 -7.20 -26.66
N ASP A 40 -4.71 -6.41 -26.77
CA ASP A 40 -3.35 -6.86 -26.49
C ASP A 40 -3.07 -6.84 -24.97
N LEU A 41 -2.67 -7.98 -24.41
CA LEU A 41 -2.38 -8.11 -22.99
C LEU A 41 -1.23 -7.18 -22.55
N GLY A 42 -0.23 -6.96 -23.40
CA GLY A 42 0.88 -6.05 -23.12
C GLY A 42 0.44 -4.60 -23.03
N GLU A 43 -0.42 -4.15 -23.95
CA GLU A 43 -1.03 -2.81 -23.88
C GLU A 43 -1.86 -2.62 -22.60
N ILE A 44 -2.65 -3.63 -22.22
CA ILE A 44 -3.42 -3.60 -20.97
C ILE A 44 -2.51 -3.50 -19.75
N CYS A 45 -1.44 -4.32 -19.69
CA CYS A 45 -0.48 -4.26 -18.60
C CYS A 45 0.24 -2.91 -18.52
N ASN A 46 0.59 -2.30 -19.65
CA ASN A 46 1.21 -0.96 -19.67
C ASN A 46 0.27 0.12 -19.14
N MET A 47 -1.01 0.11 -19.54
CA MET A 47 -2.00 1.04 -18.98
C MET A 47 -2.16 0.83 -17.46
N LEU A 48 -2.21 -0.42 -17.01
CA LEU A 48 -2.32 -0.73 -15.59
C LEU A 48 -1.08 -0.31 -14.79
N LEU A 49 0.13 -0.35 -15.38
CA LEU A 49 1.35 0.15 -14.75
C LEU A 49 1.29 1.65 -14.48
N GLU A 50 0.76 2.43 -15.42
CA GLU A 50 0.56 3.88 -15.22
C GLU A 50 -0.40 4.15 -14.04
N GLU A 51 -1.46 3.36 -13.91
CA GLU A 51 -2.40 3.47 -12.79
C GLU A 51 -1.77 3.14 -11.41
N VAL A 52 -0.67 2.38 -11.36
CA VAL A 52 -0.01 2.00 -10.10
C VAL A 52 0.63 3.20 -9.41
N GLU A 53 1.24 4.11 -10.17
CA GLU A 53 1.85 5.31 -9.61
C GLU A 53 0.78 6.26 -9.04
N GLU A 54 -0.30 6.47 -9.79
CA GLU A 54 -1.46 7.28 -9.37
C GLU A 54 -2.13 6.71 -8.11
N ALA A 55 -2.06 5.39 -7.91
CA ALA A 55 -2.63 4.75 -6.73
C ALA A 55 -1.92 5.11 -5.42
N VAL A 56 -0.62 5.38 -5.46
CA VAL A 56 0.18 5.61 -4.25
C VAL A 56 0.55 7.08 -4.02
N GLU A 57 0.56 7.92 -5.07
CA GLU A 57 0.94 9.33 -5.00
C GLU A 57 0.24 10.12 -3.86
N PRO A 58 -1.08 9.98 -3.62
CA PRO A 58 -1.77 10.73 -2.56
C PRO A 58 -1.25 10.43 -1.14
N THR A 59 -0.62 9.26 -0.94
CA THR A 59 -0.16 8.83 0.38
C THR A 59 1.10 9.56 0.84
N ALA A 60 1.94 10.05 -0.08
CA ALA A 60 3.23 10.67 0.24
C ALA A 60 3.08 11.87 1.19
N THR A 61 2.16 12.79 0.86
CA THR A 61 1.89 13.96 1.71
C THR A 61 1.32 13.56 3.08
N ALA A 62 0.55 12.46 3.15
CA ALA A 62 -0.01 12.00 4.41
C ALA A 62 1.07 11.40 5.32
N PHE A 63 2.01 10.62 4.76
CA PHE A 63 3.17 10.10 5.47
C PHE A 63 4.06 11.23 6.01
N GLU A 64 4.44 12.18 5.17
CA GLU A 64 5.24 13.35 5.56
C GLU A 64 4.59 14.12 6.72
N ARG A 65 3.28 14.37 6.62
CA ARG A 65 2.55 15.11 7.66
C ARG A 65 2.56 14.38 9.01
N VAL A 66 2.46 13.05 9.01
CA VAL A 66 2.51 12.26 10.22
C VAL A 66 3.93 12.21 10.78
N ALA A 67 4.96 12.07 9.93
CA ALA A 67 6.36 12.13 10.36
C ALA A 67 6.75 13.49 10.97
N MET A 68 6.19 14.59 10.47
CA MET A 68 6.48 15.94 11.00
C MET A 68 5.74 16.27 12.30
N LEU A 69 4.51 15.77 12.46
CA LEU A 69 3.60 16.19 13.55
C LEU A 69 3.38 15.10 14.61
N GLY A 70 3.82 13.88 14.33
CA GLY A 70 3.69 12.72 15.19
C GLY A 70 4.67 12.74 16.36
N PRO A 71 4.34 12.08 17.48
CA PRO A 71 5.31 11.78 18.52
C PRO A 71 6.24 10.65 18.04
N LYS A 72 7.47 10.59 18.54
CA LYS A 72 8.48 9.63 18.04
C LYS A 72 8.06 8.17 18.16
N GLU A 73 7.18 7.87 19.11
CA GLU A 73 6.63 6.54 19.38
C GLU A 73 5.84 5.96 18.20
N ILE A 74 5.44 6.77 17.22
CA ILE A 74 4.75 6.28 16.02
C ILE A 74 5.65 6.15 14.79
N ASP A 75 6.91 6.62 14.82
CA ASP A 75 7.77 6.67 13.63
C ASP A 75 7.98 5.27 13.02
N GLU A 76 8.22 4.27 13.86
CA GLU A 76 8.46 2.88 13.43
C GLU A 76 7.23 2.27 12.73
N VAL A 77 6.03 2.49 13.28
CA VAL A 77 4.79 1.94 12.69
C VAL A 77 4.35 2.70 11.43
N VAL A 78 4.72 3.98 11.31
CA VAL A 78 4.51 4.78 10.09
C VAL A 78 5.41 4.27 8.98
N LEU A 79 6.69 4.01 9.28
CA LEU A 79 7.63 3.40 8.33
C LEU A 79 7.16 2.01 7.90
N GLY A 80 6.66 1.19 8.84
CA GLY A 80 6.09 -0.12 8.52
C GLY A 80 4.89 -0.04 7.57
N LEU A 81 4.00 0.93 7.78
CA LEU A 81 2.89 1.22 6.85
C LEU A 81 3.38 1.60 5.46
N GLU A 82 4.36 2.51 5.37
CA GLU A 82 4.94 2.96 4.11
C GLU A 82 5.60 1.80 3.36
N MET A 83 6.46 1.03 4.03
CA MET A 83 7.12 -0.13 3.46
C MET A 83 6.12 -1.17 2.93
N SER A 84 5.04 -1.44 3.66
CA SER A 84 4.02 -2.39 3.21
C SER A 84 3.27 -1.93 1.96
N LEU A 85 3.06 -0.62 1.80
CA LEU A 85 2.46 -0.06 0.60
C LEU A 85 3.42 -0.12 -0.58
N GLN A 86 4.71 0.16 -0.35
CA GLN A 86 5.75 0.00 -1.37
C GLN A 86 5.92 -1.46 -1.79
N GLU A 87 5.75 -2.42 -0.88
CA GLU A 87 5.77 -3.84 -1.22
C GLU A 87 4.57 -4.23 -2.10
N LEU A 88 3.35 -3.78 -1.79
CA LEU A 88 2.18 -3.98 -2.64
C LEU A 88 2.36 -3.38 -4.03
N ARG A 89 2.88 -2.15 -4.09
CA ARG A 89 3.25 -1.47 -5.33
C ARG A 89 4.26 -2.30 -6.12
N GLY A 90 5.37 -2.66 -5.48
CA GLY A 90 6.45 -3.42 -6.12
C GLY A 90 6.00 -4.80 -6.60
N VAL A 91 5.11 -5.50 -5.88
CA VAL A 91 4.50 -6.75 -6.37
C VAL A 91 3.68 -6.48 -7.62
N THR A 92 2.93 -5.38 -7.68
CA THR A 92 2.14 -5.02 -8.86
C THR A 92 3.05 -4.70 -10.05
N GLU A 93 4.00 -3.78 -9.88
CA GLU A 93 4.91 -3.34 -10.94
C GLU A 93 5.74 -4.49 -11.51
N ASN A 94 6.34 -5.31 -10.64
CA ASN A 94 7.20 -6.42 -11.06
C ASN A 94 6.46 -7.54 -11.80
N ARG A 95 5.12 -7.56 -11.75
CA ARG A 95 4.31 -8.62 -12.37
C ARG A 95 3.52 -8.12 -13.57
N LEU A 96 3.22 -6.83 -13.64
CA LEU A 96 2.71 -6.17 -14.84
C LEU A 96 3.82 -5.83 -15.84
N GLY A 97 5.04 -5.59 -15.35
CA GLY A 97 6.19 -5.23 -16.16
C GLY A 97 6.53 -6.25 -17.25
N PRO A 98 7.06 -5.81 -18.40
CA PRO A 98 7.53 -6.70 -19.44
C PRO A 98 8.73 -7.50 -18.92
N ASP A 99 8.51 -8.78 -18.59
CA ASP A 99 9.59 -9.69 -18.18
C ASP A 99 9.82 -10.70 -19.31
N GLU A 100 10.89 -10.49 -20.08
CA GLU A 100 11.31 -11.36 -21.19
C GLU A 100 11.64 -12.80 -20.74
N THR A 101 11.82 -13.02 -19.43
CA THR A 101 12.27 -14.30 -18.88
C THR A 101 11.20 -15.09 -18.13
N ARG A 102 10.06 -14.46 -17.78
CA ARG A 102 8.94 -15.14 -17.13
C ARG A 102 7.93 -15.61 -18.17
N SER A 103 7.49 -16.86 -18.06
CA SER A 103 6.19 -17.21 -18.63
C SER A 103 5.15 -16.35 -17.93
N THR A 104 4.44 -15.49 -18.66
CA THR A 104 3.37 -14.60 -18.15
C THR A 104 2.36 -15.35 -17.27
N ARG A 105 2.20 -16.66 -17.52
CA ARG A 105 1.39 -17.63 -16.76
C ARG A 105 1.79 -17.84 -15.28
N GLN A 106 3.03 -17.56 -14.89
CA GLN A 106 3.48 -17.56 -13.49
C GLN A 106 3.57 -16.14 -12.90
N ALA A 107 3.47 -15.10 -13.73
CA ALA A 107 3.60 -13.71 -13.29
C ALA A 107 2.35 -13.27 -12.50
N LEU A 108 1.16 -13.53 -13.03
CA LEU A 108 -0.12 -13.01 -12.51
C LEU A 108 -0.88 -14.10 -11.75
N SER A 109 -0.48 -14.38 -10.51
CA SER A 109 -1.19 -15.29 -9.60
C SER A 109 -1.44 -14.62 -8.25
N TRP A 110 -2.53 -14.97 -7.59
CA TRP A 110 -2.88 -14.37 -6.30
C TRP A 110 -1.89 -14.68 -5.16
N GLY A 111 -0.99 -15.66 -5.29
CA GLY A 111 -0.06 -16.06 -4.23
C GLY A 111 0.82 -14.91 -3.73
N PRO A 112 1.67 -14.30 -4.59
CA PRO A 112 2.49 -13.14 -4.23
C PRO A 112 1.67 -11.95 -3.70
N TRP A 113 0.53 -11.63 -4.34
CA TRP A 113 -0.34 -10.55 -3.91
C TRP A 113 -0.89 -10.79 -2.49
N ASN A 114 -1.42 -11.98 -2.22
CA ASN A 114 -2.00 -12.33 -0.92
C ASN A 114 -0.95 -12.27 0.20
N GLY A 115 0.31 -12.63 -0.10
CA GLY A 115 1.41 -12.48 0.86
C GLY A 115 1.62 -11.02 1.26
N ALA A 116 1.76 -10.13 0.27
CA ALA A 116 1.92 -8.70 0.50
C ALA A 116 0.67 -8.06 1.15
N ASP A 117 -0.54 -8.43 0.72
CA ASP A 117 -1.81 -7.94 1.28
C ASP A 117 -1.95 -8.33 2.77
N SER A 118 -1.52 -9.55 3.13
CA SER A 118 -1.50 -10.00 4.52
C SER A 118 -0.48 -9.23 5.36
N ALA A 119 0.72 -8.95 4.83
CA ALA A 119 1.73 -8.16 5.52
C ALA A 119 1.26 -6.72 5.74
N ALA A 120 0.65 -6.12 4.71
CA ALA A 120 0.04 -4.80 4.75
C ALA A 120 -1.09 -4.70 5.78
N ALA A 121 -1.96 -5.72 5.87
CA ALA A 121 -2.99 -5.79 6.90
C ALA A 121 -2.39 -5.80 8.32
N GLY A 122 -1.27 -6.51 8.52
CA GLY A 122 -0.52 -6.53 9.78
C GLY A 122 0.03 -5.14 10.15
N ALA A 123 0.77 -4.51 9.24
CA ALA A 123 1.32 -3.16 9.44
C ALA A 123 0.23 -2.12 9.77
N ARG A 124 -0.91 -2.21 9.09
CA ARG A 124 -2.08 -1.37 9.37
C ARG A 124 -2.63 -1.58 10.77
N GLN A 125 -2.74 -2.83 11.22
CA GLN A 125 -3.21 -3.13 12.56
C GLN A 125 -2.25 -2.58 13.62
N GLU A 126 -0.95 -2.79 13.45
CA GLU A 126 0.09 -2.28 14.36
C GLU A 126 0.04 -0.75 14.49
N PHE A 127 -0.10 -0.04 13.37
CA PHE A 127 -0.28 1.41 13.38
C PHE A 127 -1.53 1.84 14.17
N VAL A 128 -2.69 1.21 13.91
CA VAL A 128 -3.94 1.52 14.62
C VAL A 128 -3.81 1.29 16.12
N GLU A 129 -3.16 0.20 16.53
CA GLU A 129 -2.92 -0.10 17.94
C GLU A 129 -1.98 0.92 18.58
N CYS A 130 -0.91 1.29 17.90
CA CYS A 130 0.03 2.29 18.39
C CYS A 130 -0.64 3.66 18.56
N VAL A 131 -1.38 4.13 17.55
CA VAL A 131 -2.14 5.39 17.61
C VAL A 131 -3.14 5.36 18.76
N ARG A 132 -3.85 4.24 18.98
CA ARG A 132 -4.75 4.10 20.14
C ARG A 132 -4.02 4.27 21.46
N ARG A 133 -2.84 3.68 21.63
CA ARG A 133 -2.04 3.82 22.86
C ARG A 133 -1.60 5.27 23.08
N VAL A 134 -1.09 5.92 22.04
CA VAL A 134 -0.65 7.33 22.08
C VAL A 134 -1.80 8.26 22.46
N LEU A 135 -2.99 8.07 21.88
CA LEU A 135 -4.16 8.89 22.16
C LEU A 135 -4.80 8.60 23.54
N SER A 136 -4.55 7.41 24.09
CA SER A 136 -5.07 7.02 25.41
C SER A 136 -4.12 7.34 26.56
N ALA A 137 -2.87 7.72 26.26
CA ALA A 137 -1.90 8.11 27.26
C ALA A 137 -2.33 9.43 27.92
N PRO A 138 -2.39 9.52 29.26
CA PRO A 138 -2.67 10.78 29.93
C PRO A 138 -1.57 11.80 29.60
N PRO A 139 -1.89 13.10 29.48
CA PRO A 139 -0.88 14.12 29.28
C PRO A 139 0.12 14.05 30.43
N THR A 140 1.40 13.84 30.11
CA THR A 140 2.46 13.83 31.11
C THR A 140 2.48 15.20 31.79
N PRO A 141 2.28 15.30 33.12
CA PRO A 141 2.37 16.58 33.78
C PRO A 141 3.81 17.09 33.67
N SER A 142 4.00 18.16 32.90
CA SER A 142 5.23 18.94 32.86
C SER A 142 5.41 19.64 34.22
N PHE A 143 5.89 18.91 35.22
CA PHE A 143 6.45 19.52 36.42
C PHE A 143 7.79 20.14 36.05
N LYS A 144 7.77 21.39 35.56
CA LYS A 144 8.89 22.29 35.80
C LYS A 144 8.93 22.54 37.30
N SER A 145 9.78 21.81 38.01
CA SER A 145 10.17 22.24 39.35
C SER A 145 10.86 23.60 39.22
N PRO A 146 10.41 24.63 39.96
CA PRO A 146 11.20 25.84 40.10
C PRO A 146 12.39 25.52 41.01
N ALA A 147 13.60 25.77 40.51
CA ALA A 147 14.79 25.95 41.31
C ALA A 147 15.48 27.22 40.83
#